data_AF-A0A9D7Y4J2-F1
#
_entry.id   AF-A0A9D7Y4J2-F1
#
_cell.length_a   1.000
_cell.length_b   1.000
_cell.length_c   1.000
_cell.angle_alpha   90.00
_cell.angle_beta   90.00
_cell.angle_gamma   90.00
#
_symmetry.space_group_name_H-M   'P 1'
#
loop_
_entity.id
_entity.type
_entity.pdbx_description
1 polymer ?
#
loop_
_entity_poly.entity_id
_entity_poly.type
_entity_poly.pdbx_seq_one_letter_code
_entity_poly.pdbx_strand_id
1 'polypeptide(L)'
;MFGNSPFVTRHVEILPVTNANNATGRVRLYFSQAEFNAFNADSYSMFDLPASPTDPLGIANLRIYKFAGNSMDGTGKPYTYSNYTIINPADVNITWDAAGNFWEVDFDVTGFGHFYAGTDLTVNACTNGLYRQQADNSGIAYQWQRNTGSGFVNLTNGGIHSGATTSELIIISPLTSGYGHQYRCVVDGIPSASIYTLKFVSTWLRNTSTNWNTSTNWAACNTLPDQYTDVVIPPGRTNYPILNTNRTVRSLRSETGSSVMVQPGVTLTVVGN
;
A
#
# COMPACT_ATOMS: atom_id res chain seq x y z
N MET A 1 -6.62 -10.61 -8.92
CA MET A 1 -5.46 -10.21 -8.09
C MET A 1 -4.30 -9.84 -8.99
N PHE A 2 -3.60 -8.77 -8.64
CA PHE A 2 -2.36 -8.31 -9.28
C PHE A 2 -1.46 -7.82 -8.16
N GLY A 3 -0.21 -8.28 -8.09
CA GLY A 3 0.64 -7.91 -6.96
C GLY A 3 0.10 -8.42 -5.64
N ASN A 4 -0.44 -9.65 -5.59
CA ASN A 4 -1.07 -10.24 -4.40
C ASN A 4 -2.01 -9.29 -3.65
N SER A 5 -2.58 -8.33 -4.39
CA SER A 5 -3.62 -7.43 -3.96
C SER A 5 -4.83 -7.76 -4.82
N PRO A 6 -6.04 -7.83 -4.25
CA PRO A 6 -7.24 -7.82 -5.06
C PRO A 6 -7.22 -6.57 -5.96
N PHE A 7 -8.04 -6.60 -6.99
CA PHE A 7 -8.39 -5.40 -7.74
C PHE A 7 -9.90 -5.45 -7.90
N VAL A 8 -10.52 -4.28 -8.02
CA VAL A 8 -11.94 -4.23 -8.32
C VAL A 8 -12.18 -4.90 -9.67
N THR A 9 -13.25 -5.68 -9.78
CA THR A 9 -13.53 -6.50 -10.97
C THR A 9 -13.76 -5.68 -12.23
N ARG A 10 -14.15 -4.40 -12.11
CA ARG A 10 -14.27 -3.49 -13.24
C ARG A 10 -12.92 -2.98 -13.73
N HIS A 11 -12.72 -3.17 -15.01
CA HIS A 11 -11.53 -2.85 -15.78
C HIS A 11 -11.95 -1.94 -16.92
N VAL A 12 -11.22 -0.85 -17.16
CA VAL A 12 -11.56 0.13 -18.20
C VAL A 12 -10.36 0.36 -19.08
N GLU A 13 -10.55 0.17 -20.39
CA GLU A 13 -9.54 0.48 -21.39
C GLU A 13 -9.96 1.74 -22.17
N ILE A 14 -9.04 2.69 -22.27
CA ILE A 14 -9.19 3.91 -23.06
C ILE A 14 -7.96 4.04 -23.94
N LEU A 15 -8.12 3.90 -25.26
CA LEU A 15 -7.01 3.98 -26.20
C LEU A 15 -7.19 5.19 -27.13
N PRO A 16 -6.26 6.17 -27.13
CA PRO A 16 -6.35 7.33 -28.00
C PRO A 16 -5.93 6.91 -29.42
N VAL A 17 -6.68 7.37 -30.42
CA VAL A 17 -6.38 7.09 -31.84
C VAL A 17 -5.05 7.74 -32.29
N THR A 18 -4.65 8.84 -31.64
CA THR A 18 -3.38 9.54 -31.92
C THR A 18 -2.64 9.86 -30.63
N ASN A 19 -1.31 9.84 -30.67
CA ASN A 19 -0.42 10.20 -29.55
C ASN A 19 -0.72 9.45 -28.23
N ALA A 20 -1.06 8.15 -28.31
CA ALA A 20 -1.55 7.34 -27.19
C ALA A 20 -0.70 7.41 -25.91
N ASN A 21 0.62 7.58 -26.06
CA ASN A 21 1.57 7.64 -24.95
C ASN A 21 1.69 9.04 -24.30
N ASN A 22 1.32 10.11 -25.02
CA ASN A 22 1.53 11.50 -24.59
C ASN A 22 0.22 12.29 -24.44
N ALA A 23 -0.91 11.74 -24.90
CA ALA A 23 -2.21 12.37 -24.76
C ALA A 23 -2.55 12.54 -23.27
N THR A 24 -2.97 13.73 -22.88
CA THR A 24 -3.36 14.04 -21.51
C THR A 24 -4.88 14.23 -21.41
N GLY A 25 -5.46 13.92 -20.25
CA GLY A 25 -6.85 14.26 -19.99
C GLY A 25 -7.26 13.93 -18.57
N ARG A 26 -8.46 14.37 -18.20
CA ARG A 26 -9.11 13.99 -16.95
C ARG A 26 -10.04 12.81 -17.22
N VAL A 27 -9.90 11.77 -16.42
CA VAL A 27 -10.73 10.55 -16.49
C VAL A 27 -11.58 10.48 -15.23
N ARG A 28 -12.85 10.13 -15.39
CA ARG A 28 -13.73 9.73 -14.30
C ARG A 28 -14.10 8.27 -14.47
N LEU A 29 -13.77 7.46 -13.48
CA LEU A 29 -14.19 6.07 -13.41
C LEU A 29 -15.26 5.90 -12.34
N TYR A 30 -16.14 4.93 -12.58
CA TYR A 30 -17.25 4.63 -11.70
C TYR A 30 -17.05 3.25 -11.08
N PHE A 31 -17.32 3.07 -9.79
CA PHE A 31 -17.22 1.78 -9.08
C PHE A 31 -18.39 1.59 -8.12
N SER A 32 -18.95 0.39 -8.01
CA SER A 32 -20.00 0.12 -7.03
C SER A 32 -19.42 -0.14 -5.64
N GLN A 33 -20.20 0.10 -4.58
CA GLN A 33 -19.80 -0.28 -3.23
C GLN A 33 -19.59 -1.80 -3.10
N ALA A 34 -20.35 -2.61 -3.85
CA ALA A 34 -20.20 -4.07 -3.84
C ALA A 34 -18.82 -4.52 -4.34
N GLU A 35 -18.25 -3.82 -5.33
CA GLU A 35 -16.89 -4.10 -5.82
C GLU A 35 -15.84 -3.77 -4.77
N PHE A 36 -15.97 -2.65 -4.06
CA PHE A 36 -15.08 -2.31 -2.96
C PHE A 36 -15.21 -3.30 -1.79
N ASN A 37 -16.44 -3.72 -1.46
CA ASN A 37 -16.67 -4.73 -0.43
C ASN A 37 -16.06 -6.08 -0.81
N ALA A 38 -16.18 -6.50 -2.07
CA ALA A 38 -15.58 -7.74 -2.57
C ALA A 38 -14.05 -7.69 -2.53
N PHE A 39 -13.46 -6.54 -2.87
CA PHE A 39 -12.03 -6.28 -2.70
C PHE A 39 -11.64 -6.41 -1.23
N ASN A 40 -12.33 -5.71 -0.32
CA ASN A 40 -11.99 -5.65 1.10
C ASN A 40 -12.15 -7.02 1.79
N ALA A 41 -13.09 -7.84 1.32
CA ALA A 41 -13.32 -9.19 1.85
C ALA A 41 -12.29 -10.22 1.38
N ASP A 42 -11.45 -9.89 0.39
CA ASP A 42 -10.40 -10.78 -0.09
C ASP A 42 -9.30 -10.92 0.98
N SER A 43 -8.87 -12.16 1.25
CA SER A 43 -7.83 -12.46 2.25
C SER A 43 -6.48 -11.81 1.96
N TYR A 44 -6.28 -11.33 0.73
CA TYR A 44 -5.09 -10.64 0.28
C TYR A 44 -5.24 -9.11 0.25
N SER A 45 -6.43 -8.56 0.62
CA SER A 45 -6.58 -7.12 0.85
C SER A 45 -5.77 -6.70 2.08
N MET A 46 -4.70 -5.93 1.85
CA MET A 46 -3.86 -5.41 2.94
C MET A 46 -4.31 -4.04 3.45
N PHE A 47 -5.04 -3.29 2.61
CA PHE A 47 -5.66 -2.02 2.91
C PHE A 47 -7.02 -1.99 2.23
N ASP A 48 -8.04 -1.55 2.95
CA ASP A 48 -9.40 -1.50 2.42
C ASP A 48 -9.60 -0.27 1.53
N LEU A 49 -10.33 -0.48 0.44
CA LEU A 49 -11.04 0.57 -0.32
C LEU A 49 -12.20 1.14 0.51
N PRO A 50 -12.76 2.31 0.16
CA PRO A 50 -13.82 2.95 0.92
C PRO A 50 -14.97 2.00 1.30
N ALA A 51 -15.20 1.80 2.59
CA ALA A 51 -16.34 0.99 3.07
C ALA A 51 -17.65 1.80 3.10
N SER A 52 -17.57 3.14 3.12
CA SER A 52 -18.71 4.05 3.09
C SER A 52 -18.28 5.47 2.66
N PRO A 53 -19.21 6.36 2.30
CA PRO A 53 -18.92 7.77 1.98
C PRO A 53 -18.24 8.56 3.11
N THR A 54 -18.31 8.06 4.35
CA THR A 54 -17.73 8.69 5.55
C THR A 54 -16.46 7.96 6.03
N ASP A 55 -15.84 7.14 5.19
CA ASP A 55 -14.61 6.40 5.49
C ASP A 55 -13.37 7.11 4.92
N PRO A 56 -12.76 8.06 5.65
CA PRO A 56 -11.61 8.81 5.15
C PRO A 56 -10.35 7.94 5.00
N LEU A 57 -10.25 6.82 5.74
CA LEU A 57 -9.09 5.94 5.64
C LEU A 57 -9.14 5.11 4.36
N GLY A 58 -10.31 4.53 4.05
CA GLY A 58 -10.50 3.80 2.79
C GLY A 58 -10.37 4.70 1.56
N ILE A 59 -10.85 5.95 1.63
CA ILE A 59 -10.68 6.95 0.56
C ILE A 59 -9.20 7.22 0.31
N ALA A 60 -8.43 7.49 1.36
CA ALA A 60 -6.99 7.74 1.25
C ALA A 60 -6.18 6.52 0.75
N ASN A 61 -6.73 5.31 0.83
CA ASN A 61 -6.09 4.09 0.33
C ASN A 61 -6.30 3.85 -1.16
N LEU A 62 -7.31 4.47 -1.78
CA LEU A 62 -7.67 4.19 -3.17
C LEU A 62 -6.55 4.62 -4.13
N ARG A 63 -6.21 3.73 -5.05
CA ARG A 63 -5.24 3.92 -6.11
C ARG A 63 -5.82 3.48 -7.44
N ILE A 64 -5.38 4.13 -8.51
CA ILE A 64 -5.68 3.72 -9.88
C ILE A 64 -4.40 3.18 -10.50
N TYR A 65 -4.42 1.91 -10.89
CA TYR A 65 -3.34 1.30 -11.65
C TYR A 65 -3.58 1.60 -13.12
N LYS A 66 -2.62 2.30 -13.74
CA LYS A 66 -2.64 2.62 -15.16
C LYS A 66 -1.57 1.80 -15.88
N PHE A 67 -1.99 0.97 -16.82
CA PHE A 67 -1.11 0.27 -17.76
C PHE A 67 -1.10 1.01 -19.08
N ALA A 68 0.09 1.33 -19.58
CA ALA A 68 0.23 2.08 -20.83
C ALA A 68 0.18 1.14 -22.04
N GLY A 69 -0.38 1.64 -23.15
CA GLY A 69 -0.42 0.90 -24.41
C GLY A 69 -1.45 -0.22 -24.42
N ASN A 70 -1.19 -1.25 -25.23
CA ASN A 70 -2.11 -2.36 -25.48
C ASN A 70 -1.68 -3.61 -24.72
N SER A 71 -2.66 -4.43 -24.35
CA SER A 71 -2.46 -5.80 -23.87
C SER A 71 -1.63 -6.60 -24.89
N MET A 72 -0.50 -7.16 -24.48
CA MET A 72 0.40 -7.97 -25.34
C MET A 72 -0.30 -9.19 -25.94
N ASP A 73 -1.33 -9.72 -25.27
CA ASP A 73 -2.11 -10.88 -25.70
C ASP A 73 -3.59 -10.55 -26.02
N GLY A 74 -3.96 -9.26 -26.02
CA GLY A 74 -5.34 -8.82 -26.24
C GLY A 74 -6.36 -9.12 -25.14
N THR A 75 -5.97 -9.73 -24.00
CA THR A 75 -6.92 -10.08 -22.94
C THR A 75 -7.28 -8.94 -21.99
N GLY A 76 -6.53 -7.84 -22.03
CA GLY A 76 -6.74 -6.67 -21.17
C GLY A 76 -6.38 -6.90 -19.70
N LYS A 77 -5.76 -8.04 -19.37
CA LYS A 77 -5.44 -8.37 -17.98
C LYS A 77 -4.20 -7.61 -17.49
N PRO A 78 -4.11 -7.25 -16.20
CA PRO A 78 -3.01 -6.42 -15.69
C PRO A 78 -1.60 -6.93 -16.04
N TYR A 79 -1.41 -8.25 -16.05
CA TYR A 79 -0.13 -8.88 -16.33
C TYR A 79 0.32 -8.88 -17.79
N THR A 80 -0.54 -8.43 -18.71
CA THR A 80 -0.29 -8.50 -20.15
C THR A 80 0.30 -7.20 -20.68
N TYR A 81 0.65 -6.28 -19.80
CA TYR A 81 1.26 -5.00 -20.12
C TYR A 81 2.68 -4.94 -19.57
N SER A 82 3.56 -4.25 -20.29
CA SER A 82 5.00 -4.19 -19.97
C SER A 82 5.34 -3.20 -18.87
N ASN A 83 4.49 -2.21 -18.61
CA ASN A 83 4.68 -1.20 -17.57
C ASN A 83 3.34 -0.71 -17.02
N TYR A 84 3.31 -0.36 -15.74
CA TYR A 84 2.23 0.43 -15.16
C TYR A 84 2.76 1.59 -14.32
N THR A 85 1.85 2.51 -14.04
CA THR A 85 2.02 3.59 -13.07
C THR A 85 0.84 3.56 -12.10
N ILE A 86 1.10 3.93 -10.84
CA ILE A 86 0.03 4.11 -9.86
C ILE A 86 -0.30 5.59 -9.81
N ILE A 87 -1.57 5.90 -9.98
CA ILE A 87 -2.12 7.23 -9.81
C ILE A 87 -2.78 7.25 -8.43
N ASN A 88 -2.44 8.26 -7.63
CA ASN A 88 -3.14 8.58 -6.41
C ASN A 88 -4.12 9.74 -6.69
N PRO A 89 -5.43 9.48 -6.86
CA PRO A 89 -6.40 10.55 -7.00
C PRO A 89 -6.41 11.41 -5.74
N ALA A 90 -6.70 12.71 -5.86
CA ALA A 90 -6.91 13.53 -4.68
C ALA A 90 -8.18 13.05 -3.95
N ASP A 91 -8.15 12.96 -2.60
CA ASP A 91 -9.28 12.45 -1.82
C ASP A 91 -10.61 13.18 -2.11
N VAL A 92 -10.55 14.49 -2.38
CA VAL A 92 -11.72 15.32 -2.77
C VAL A 92 -12.35 14.90 -4.10
N ASN A 93 -11.60 14.20 -4.95
CA ASN A 93 -12.03 13.68 -6.24
C ASN A 93 -12.53 12.23 -6.17
N ILE A 94 -12.67 11.67 -4.96
CA ILE A 94 -13.24 10.35 -4.71
C ILE A 94 -14.57 10.55 -3.97
N THR A 95 -15.67 10.58 -4.71
CA THR A 95 -16.99 10.98 -4.19
C THR A 95 -18.03 9.89 -4.40
N TRP A 96 -18.95 9.73 -3.46
CA TRP A 96 -20.10 8.84 -3.62
C TRP A 96 -21.27 9.58 -4.27
N ASP A 97 -21.75 9.08 -5.41
CA ASP A 97 -23.02 9.48 -6.00
C ASP A 97 -24.15 8.62 -5.41
N ALA A 98 -24.95 9.23 -4.54
CA ALA A 98 -26.10 8.58 -3.91
C ALA A 98 -27.27 8.33 -4.86
N ALA A 99 -27.40 9.10 -5.94
CA ALA A 99 -28.46 8.88 -6.94
C ALA A 99 -28.10 7.70 -7.85
N GLY A 100 -26.83 7.63 -8.25
CA GLY A 100 -26.28 6.57 -9.09
C GLY A 100 -25.91 5.27 -8.37
N ASN A 101 -25.74 5.32 -7.04
CA ASN A 101 -25.21 4.22 -6.21
C ASN A 101 -23.81 3.75 -6.65
N PHE A 102 -22.93 4.69 -6.95
CA PHE A 102 -21.54 4.41 -7.30
C PHE A 102 -20.58 5.46 -6.74
N TRP A 103 -19.33 5.06 -6.59
CA TRP A 103 -18.18 5.93 -6.42
C TRP A 103 -17.77 6.53 -7.75
N GLU A 104 -17.58 7.85 -7.78
CA GLU A 104 -16.90 8.58 -8.84
C GLU A 104 -15.45 8.81 -8.42
N VAL A 105 -14.51 8.43 -9.29
CA VAL A 105 -13.08 8.62 -9.06
C VAL A 105 -12.50 9.41 -10.21
N ASP A 106 -12.20 10.68 -9.96
CA ASP A 106 -11.60 11.58 -10.94
C ASP A 106 -10.08 11.66 -10.78
N PHE A 107 -9.36 11.55 -11.89
CA PHE A 107 -7.91 11.72 -11.91
C PHE A 107 -7.42 12.24 -13.26
N ASP A 108 -6.30 12.97 -13.22
CA ASP A 108 -5.61 13.40 -14.43
C ASP A 108 -4.64 12.31 -14.88
N VAL A 109 -4.52 12.13 -16.19
CA VAL A 109 -3.69 11.10 -16.79
C VAL A 109 -2.84 11.64 -17.93
N THR A 110 -1.60 11.17 -18.05
CA THR A 110 -0.75 11.32 -19.24
C THR A 110 -0.50 9.96 -19.85
N GLY A 111 -0.74 9.87 -21.16
CA GLY A 111 -0.93 8.61 -21.86
C GLY A 111 -2.23 7.94 -21.41
N PHE A 112 -2.90 7.21 -22.28
CA PHE A 112 -4.04 6.38 -21.88
C PHE A 112 -3.68 4.90 -22.01
N GLY A 113 -4.63 4.01 -21.78
CA GLY A 113 -4.44 2.57 -21.72
C GLY A 113 -5.47 1.96 -20.78
N HIS A 114 -5.03 0.99 -19.98
CA HIS A 114 -5.92 0.21 -19.14
C HIS A 114 -5.87 0.66 -17.67
N PHE A 115 -7.03 0.70 -17.03
CA PHE A 115 -7.22 1.21 -15.68
C PHE A 115 -8.03 0.23 -14.82
N TYR A 116 -7.64 0.08 -13.55
CA TYR A 116 -8.49 -0.49 -12.50
C TYR A 116 -8.16 0.16 -11.15
N ALA A 117 -9.09 0.06 -10.20
CA ALA A 117 -8.88 0.53 -8.83
C ALA A 117 -8.35 -0.59 -7.92
N GLY A 118 -7.51 -0.19 -6.97
CA GLY A 118 -7.05 -1.02 -5.87
C GLY A 118 -6.45 -0.15 -4.78
N THR A 119 -5.62 -0.72 -3.93
CA THR A 119 -4.87 0.05 -2.92
C THR A 119 -3.37 0.01 -3.23
N ASP A 120 -2.55 0.78 -2.51
CA ASP A 120 -1.09 0.73 -2.68
C ASP A 120 -0.55 -0.69 -2.44
N LEU A 121 0.40 -1.14 -3.28
CA LEU A 121 1.19 -2.35 -3.02
C LEU A 121 2.20 -2.11 -1.89
N THR A 122 1.69 -1.92 -0.68
CA THR A 122 2.51 -1.74 0.51
C THR A 122 2.28 -2.87 1.49
N VAL A 123 3.37 -3.42 2.00
CA VAL A 123 3.34 -4.39 3.08
C VAL A 123 3.56 -3.61 4.36
N ASN A 124 2.50 -3.41 5.15
CA ASN A 124 2.66 -2.86 6.50
C ASN A 124 3.26 -3.93 7.41
N ALA A 125 4.59 -3.88 7.54
CA ALA A 125 5.36 -4.84 8.26
C ALA A 125 5.64 -4.45 9.71
N CYS A 126 6.01 -5.46 10.49
CA CYS A 126 6.49 -5.37 11.85
C CYS A 126 7.65 -6.36 12.03
N THR A 127 8.48 -6.15 13.05
CA THR A 127 9.74 -6.90 13.24
C THR A 127 9.58 -8.37 13.60
N ASN A 128 8.39 -8.83 13.96
CA ASN A 128 8.11 -10.24 14.29
C ASN A 128 7.06 -10.86 13.34
N GLY A 129 6.73 -10.16 12.26
CA GLY A 129 5.71 -10.60 11.30
C GLY A 129 6.24 -11.62 10.31
N LEU A 130 5.32 -12.30 9.64
CA LEU A 130 5.60 -13.16 8.49
C LEU A 130 4.72 -12.69 7.34
N TYR A 131 5.34 -12.36 6.21
CA TYR A 131 4.68 -11.75 5.06
C TYR A 131 4.87 -12.64 3.83
N ARG A 132 3.79 -12.92 3.12
CA ARG A 132 3.75 -13.81 1.95
C ARG A 132 3.39 -13.00 0.72
N GLN A 133 4.32 -12.91 -0.22
CA GLN A 133 4.09 -12.28 -1.51
C GLN A 133 4.04 -13.35 -2.59
N GLN A 134 2.93 -13.39 -3.32
CA GLN A 134 2.76 -14.28 -4.47
C GLN A 134 3.27 -13.59 -5.74
N ALA A 135 3.80 -14.38 -6.67
CA ALA A 135 4.10 -13.91 -8.01
C ALA A 135 2.80 -13.63 -8.76
N ASP A 136 2.76 -12.52 -9.49
CA ASP A 136 1.56 -12.09 -10.23
C ASP A 136 1.14 -13.08 -11.32
N ASN A 137 2.14 -13.76 -11.87
CA ASN A 137 2.01 -14.60 -13.04
C ASN A 137 2.32 -16.04 -12.67
N SER A 138 1.54 -16.95 -13.23
CA SER A 138 1.95 -18.35 -13.32
C SER A 138 3.05 -18.48 -14.38
N GLY A 139 4.06 -19.27 -14.07
CA GLY A 139 5.17 -19.56 -14.96
C GLY A 139 5.89 -20.82 -14.49
N ILE A 140 6.98 -21.16 -15.18
CA ILE A 140 7.79 -22.34 -14.84
C ILE A 140 9.08 -21.96 -14.10
N ALA A 141 9.52 -20.71 -14.22
CA ALA A 141 10.68 -20.16 -13.55
C ALA A 141 10.33 -18.85 -12.82
N TYR A 142 10.79 -18.75 -11.57
CA TYR A 142 10.55 -17.60 -10.71
C TYR A 142 11.88 -17.09 -10.15
N GLN A 143 12.01 -15.77 -10.04
CA GLN A 143 13.13 -15.12 -9.38
C GLN A 143 12.67 -13.83 -8.70
N TRP A 144 12.58 -13.85 -7.38
CA TRP A 144 12.31 -12.66 -6.60
C TRP A 144 13.51 -11.73 -6.57
N GLN A 145 13.24 -10.43 -6.61
CA GLN A 145 14.22 -9.36 -6.57
C GLN A 145 13.84 -8.36 -5.48
N ARG A 146 14.86 -7.74 -4.87
CA ARG A 146 14.71 -6.65 -3.93
C ARG A 146 15.45 -5.41 -4.43
N ASN A 147 14.86 -4.25 -4.24
CA ASN A 147 15.47 -2.94 -4.45
C ASN A 147 15.56 -2.20 -3.11
N THR A 148 16.77 -1.78 -2.73
CA THR A 148 17.05 -1.02 -1.50
C THR A 148 17.35 0.46 -1.78
N GLY A 149 17.09 0.94 -2.99
CA GLY A 149 17.33 2.32 -3.44
C GLY A 149 18.24 2.46 -4.67
N SER A 150 18.85 1.38 -5.15
CA SER A 150 19.82 1.39 -6.26
C SER A 150 19.44 0.47 -7.43
N GLY A 151 18.20 -0.01 -7.46
CA GLY A 151 17.70 -0.95 -8.47
C GLY A 151 17.45 -2.35 -7.91
N PHE A 152 16.79 -3.18 -8.72
CA PHE A 152 16.39 -4.53 -8.34
C PHE A 152 17.54 -5.54 -8.50
N VAL A 153 17.81 -6.30 -7.45
CA VAL A 153 18.81 -7.37 -7.41
C VAL A 153 18.15 -8.69 -7.03
N ASN A 154 18.58 -9.79 -7.66
CA ASN A 154 18.09 -11.13 -7.36
C ASN A 154 18.27 -11.48 -5.88
N LEU A 155 17.21 -11.96 -5.26
CA LEU A 155 17.24 -12.52 -3.92
C LEU A 155 17.74 -13.96 -3.96
N THR A 156 18.42 -14.35 -2.89
CA THR A 156 18.73 -15.73 -2.55
C THR A 156 18.01 -16.08 -1.25
N ASN A 157 17.67 -17.35 -1.06
CA ASN A 157 17.14 -17.81 0.24
C ASN A 157 18.20 -17.61 1.33
N GLY A 158 17.78 -17.10 2.49
CA GLY A 158 18.66 -16.77 3.61
C GLY A 158 18.28 -15.47 4.29
N GLY A 159 18.79 -15.26 5.51
CA GLY A 159 18.40 -14.11 6.33
C GLY A 159 16.88 -14.10 6.57
N ILE A 160 16.21 -13.05 6.10
CA ILE A 160 14.75 -12.87 6.23
C ILE A 160 13.95 -13.45 5.06
N HIS A 161 14.59 -13.99 4.02
CA HIS A 161 13.93 -14.40 2.76
C HIS A 161 13.88 -15.91 2.60
N SER A 162 12.71 -16.43 2.22
CA SER A 162 12.49 -17.82 1.81
C SER A 162 11.58 -17.87 0.58
N GLY A 163 11.78 -18.82 -0.33
CA GLY A 163 11.02 -18.92 -1.59
C GLY A 163 11.49 -17.96 -2.69
N ALA A 164 12.76 -17.53 -2.68
CA ALA A 164 13.29 -16.58 -3.66
C ALA A 164 13.19 -17.05 -5.13
N THR A 165 13.05 -18.36 -5.38
CA THR A 165 12.88 -18.96 -6.71
C THR A 165 11.58 -19.73 -6.87
N THR A 166 10.56 -19.44 -6.06
CA THR A 166 9.24 -20.07 -6.13
C THR A 166 8.18 -19.02 -6.44
N SER A 167 6.94 -19.48 -6.68
CA SER A 167 5.79 -18.59 -6.88
C SER A 167 5.41 -17.78 -5.64
N GLU A 168 6.00 -18.05 -4.47
CA GLU A 168 5.73 -17.36 -3.21
C GLU A 168 7.04 -16.97 -2.50
N LEU A 169 7.24 -15.67 -2.28
CA LEU A 169 8.28 -15.16 -1.37
C LEU A 169 7.70 -15.01 0.04
N ILE A 170 8.44 -15.52 1.01
CA ILE A 170 8.20 -15.30 2.43
C ILE A 170 9.26 -14.34 2.96
N ILE A 171 8.81 -13.26 3.60
CA ILE A 171 9.64 -12.31 4.34
C ILE A 171 9.37 -12.50 5.83
N ILE A 172 10.38 -12.93 6.58
CA ILE A 172 10.28 -13.31 7.99
C ILE A 172 10.95 -12.26 8.85
N SER A 173 10.19 -11.69 9.81
CA SER A 173 10.70 -10.76 10.81
C SER A 173 11.55 -9.62 10.22
N PRO A 174 11.02 -8.87 9.23
CA PRO A 174 11.79 -7.81 8.59
C PRO A 174 12.12 -6.68 9.56
N LEU A 175 13.35 -6.16 9.50
CA LEU A 175 13.77 -5.01 10.29
C LEU A 175 13.14 -3.72 9.77
N THR A 176 12.79 -2.81 10.68
CA THR A 176 12.20 -1.47 10.38
C THR A 176 13.09 -0.63 9.47
N SER A 177 14.41 -0.80 9.52
CA SER A 177 15.37 -0.19 8.60
C SER A 177 15.14 -0.58 7.13
N GLY A 178 14.35 -1.62 6.88
CA GLY A 178 13.89 -2.00 5.56
C GLY A 178 12.73 -1.16 5.02
N TYR A 179 12.30 -0.10 5.73
CA TYR A 179 11.27 0.82 5.23
C TYR A 179 11.65 1.33 3.84
N GLY A 180 10.69 1.27 2.90
CA GLY A 180 10.87 1.67 1.51
C GLY A 180 11.57 0.63 0.65
N HIS A 181 12.05 -0.50 1.20
CA HIS A 181 12.56 -1.59 0.38
C HIS A 181 11.45 -2.15 -0.49
N GLN A 182 11.78 -2.33 -1.76
CA GLN A 182 10.85 -2.76 -2.79
C GLN A 182 11.14 -4.21 -3.19
N TYR A 183 10.10 -4.96 -3.49
CA TYR A 183 10.17 -6.36 -3.91
C TYR A 183 9.35 -6.58 -5.17
N ARG A 184 9.85 -7.41 -6.09
CA ARG A 184 9.09 -7.87 -7.27
C ARG A 184 9.50 -9.29 -7.63
N CYS A 185 8.65 -10.02 -8.32
CA CYS A 185 9.04 -11.29 -8.93
C CYS A 185 9.48 -11.07 -10.39
N VAL A 186 10.29 -11.97 -10.92
CA VAL A 186 10.58 -12.12 -12.35
C VAL A 186 10.10 -13.51 -12.71
N VAL A 187 9.12 -13.60 -13.60
CA VAL A 187 8.49 -14.86 -14.01
C VAL A 187 8.88 -15.13 -15.46
N ASP A 188 9.52 -16.26 -15.73
CA ASP A 188 10.01 -16.65 -17.06
C ASP A 188 10.84 -15.55 -17.76
N GLY A 189 11.65 -14.82 -16.99
CA GLY A 189 12.50 -13.74 -17.48
C GLY A 189 11.81 -12.38 -17.62
N ILE A 190 10.50 -12.30 -17.34
CA ILE A 190 9.72 -11.07 -17.42
C ILE A 190 9.52 -10.52 -16.00
N PRO A 191 10.05 -9.33 -15.66
CA PRO A 191 9.78 -8.69 -14.39
C PRO A 191 8.28 -8.43 -14.22
N SER A 192 7.73 -8.89 -13.11
CA SER A 192 6.41 -8.49 -12.65
C SER A 192 6.39 -6.98 -12.55
N ALA A 193 5.31 -6.39 -13.08
CA ALA A 193 5.14 -4.97 -12.93
C ALA A 193 4.85 -4.64 -11.45
N SER A 194 4.24 -5.55 -10.67
CA SER A 194 3.93 -5.31 -9.25
C SER A 194 5.19 -5.15 -8.41
N ILE A 195 5.27 -4.00 -7.74
CA ILE A 195 6.34 -3.68 -6.81
C ILE A 195 5.77 -3.49 -5.42
N TYR A 196 6.09 -4.42 -4.52
CA TYR A 196 5.71 -4.36 -3.12
C TYR A 196 6.68 -3.52 -2.34
N THR A 197 6.19 -2.47 -1.68
CA THR A 197 7.03 -1.62 -0.83
C THR A 197 6.80 -1.96 0.63
N LEU A 198 7.88 -2.31 1.33
CA LEU A 198 7.84 -2.55 2.76
C LEU A 198 7.66 -1.21 3.49
N LYS A 199 6.64 -1.10 4.32
CA LYS A 199 6.42 0.05 5.22
C LYS A 199 6.31 -0.45 6.64
N PHE A 200 6.54 0.43 7.60
CA PHE A 200 6.36 0.13 9.02
C PHE A 200 5.49 1.22 9.62
N VAL A 201 4.24 0.89 9.88
CA VAL A 201 3.26 1.81 10.47
C VAL A 201 2.79 1.21 11.78
N SER A 202 2.90 1.99 12.86
CA SER A 202 2.43 1.59 14.18
C SER A 202 1.37 2.56 14.69
N THR A 203 0.19 1.99 14.95
CA THR A 203 -0.97 2.75 15.44
C THR A 203 -1.07 2.60 16.96
N TRP A 204 -1.38 3.70 17.65
CA TRP A 204 -1.66 3.68 19.08
C TRP A 204 -2.98 2.95 19.37
N LEU A 205 -2.86 1.76 19.94
CA LEU A 205 -3.94 0.92 20.43
C LEU A 205 -4.15 1.24 21.91
N ARG A 206 -5.37 1.59 22.32
CA ARG A 206 -5.79 2.14 23.64
C ARG A 206 -5.40 1.34 24.90
N ASN A 207 -4.61 0.28 24.80
CA ASN A 207 -4.95 -0.97 25.45
C ASN A 207 -4.66 -1.02 26.95
N THR A 208 -3.77 -0.23 27.54
CA THR A 208 -3.53 -0.38 29.00
C THR A 208 -3.10 0.87 29.75
N SER A 209 -2.49 1.84 29.08
CA SER A 209 -1.88 3.00 29.76
C SER A 209 -1.64 4.16 28.81
N THR A 210 -1.28 5.32 29.35
CA THR A 210 -0.79 6.47 28.58
C THR A 210 0.71 6.39 28.25
N ASN A 211 1.45 5.43 28.80
CA ASN A 211 2.91 5.39 28.65
C ASN A 211 3.32 4.97 27.23
N TRP A 212 3.99 5.87 26.49
CA TRP A 212 4.51 5.60 25.13
C TRP A 212 5.34 4.31 25.07
N ASN A 213 6.06 4.02 26.15
CA ASN A 213 7.03 2.94 26.24
C ASN A 213 6.43 1.58 26.57
N THR A 214 5.12 1.50 26.73
CA THR A 214 4.40 0.23 26.86
C THR A 214 4.16 -0.34 25.46
N SER A 215 4.93 -1.35 25.07
CA SER A 215 4.92 -1.86 23.69
C SER A 215 3.58 -2.48 23.27
N THR A 216 2.78 -2.98 24.22
CA THR A 216 1.42 -3.49 24.00
C THR A 216 0.38 -2.40 23.70
N ASN A 217 0.73 -1.12 23.84
CA ASN A 217 -0.10 -0.01 23.34
C ASN A 217 0.05 0.21 21.84
N TRP A 218 0.87 -0.58 21.12
CA TRP A 218 1.19 -0.36 19.71
C TRP A 218 0.79 -1.54 18.82
N ALA A 219 0.15 -1.26 17.68
CA ALA A 219 -0.38 -2.27 16.76
C ALA A 219 0.67 -3.08 15.99
N ALA A 220 1.87 -2.54 15.79
CA ALA A 220 2.95 -3.17 15.04
C ALA A 220 3.61 -4.31 15.84
N CYS A 221 2.85 -5.38 16.11
CA CYS A 221 3.32 -6.59 16.78
C CYS A 221 3.86 -6.38 18.20
N ASN A 222 3.20 -5.48 18.96
CA ASN A 222 3.57 -5.12 20.32
C ASN A 222 5.03 -4.64 20.44
N THR A 223 5.50 -3.89 19.45
CA THR A 223 6.85 -3.28 19.43
C THR A 223 6.77 -1.75 19.48
N LEU A 224 7.81 -1.12 20.02
CA LEU A 224 7.88 0.33 20.10
C LEU A 224 8.25 0.91 18.73
N PRO A 225 7.60 2.02 18.31
CA PRO A 225 8.03 2.76 17.13
C PRO A 225 9.46 3.28 17.27
N ASP A 226 10.18 3.27 16.16
CA ASP A 226 11.55 3.77 16.02
C ASP A 226 11.69 4.75 14.85
N GLN A 227 12.93 5.16 14.57
CA GLN A 227 13.26 6.14 13.52
C GLN A 227 12.83 5.77 12.10
N TYR A 228 12.41 4.51 11.85
CA TYR A 228 11.89 4.06 10.55
C TYR A 228 10.39 3.73 10.60
N THR A 229 9.74 3.95 11.74
CA THR A 229 8.33 3.64 11.95
C THR A 229 7.45 4.89 11.82
N ASP A 230 6.45 4.85 10.93
CA ASP A 230 5.40 5.85 10.84
C ASP A 230 4.40 5.66 11.99
N VAL A 231 4.19 6.70 12.79
CA VAL A 231 3.28 6.65 13.93
C VAL A 231 1.94 7.27 13.60
N VAL A 232 0.86 6.57 13.94
CA VAL A 232 -0.52 7.07 13.83
C VAL A 232 -1.19 7.11 15.20
N ILE A 233 -1.68 8.30 15.57
CA ILE A 233 -2.48 8.53 16.77
C ILE A 233 -3.92 8.85 16.36
N PRO A 234 -4.80 7.85 16.37
CA PRO A 234 -6.19 8.02 15.97
C PRO A 234 -7.05 8.66 17.07
N PRO A 235 -8.24 9.21 16.75
CA PRO A 235 -9.08 9.90 17.72
C PRO A 235 -9.83 8.95 18.66
N GLY A 236 -10.55 9.58 19.59
CA GLY A 236 -11.45 8.99 20.57
C GLY A 236 -10.78 8.19 21.69
N ARG A 237 -9.45 8.14 21.77
CA ARG A 237 -8.70 7.28 22.69
C ARG A 237 -8.92 7.75 24.13
N THR A 238 -9.14 6.82 25.06
CA THR A 238 -9.27 7.14 26.50
C THR A 238 -7.92 7.49 27.12
N ASN A 239 -6.87 6.81 26.68
CA ASN A 239 -5.48 7.05 27.07
C ASN A 239 -4.69 7.46 25.82
N TYR A 240 -4.34 8.74 25.73
CA TYR A 240 -3.41 9.23 24.71
C TYR A 240 -1.95 9.06 25.18
N PRO A 241 -1.01 8.91 24.24
CA PRO A 241 0.39 8.69 24.57
C PRO A 241 1.02 9.89 25.28
N ILE A 242 1.77 9.58 26.33
CA ILE A 242 2.65 10.47 27.09
C ILE A 242 4.07 9.92 26.94
N LEU A 243 4.99 10.76 26.45
CA LEU A 243 6.41 10.46 26.37
C LEU A 243 7.11 10.92 27.65
N ASN A 244 7.73 9.97 28.35
CA ASN A 244 8.57 10.19 29.53
C ASN A 244 10.07 9.92 29.28
N THR A 245 10.42 9.52 28.06
CA THR A 245 11.81 9.33 27.61
C THR A 245 11.96 9.81 26.17
N ASN A 246 13.19 10.17 25.79
CA ASN A 246 13.48 10.61 24.43
C ASN A 246 13.15 9.50 23.43
N ARG A 247 12.48 9.88 22.33
CA ARG A 247 12.08 8.96 21.27
C ARG A 247 12.35 9.56 19.91
N THR A 248 12.63 8.67 18.97
CA THR A 248 12.80 9.00 17.56
C THR A 248 11.81 8.17 16.76
N VAL A 249 11.03 8.84 15.90
CA VAL A 249 10.08 8.20 14.99
C VAL A 249 10.30 8.72 13.57
N ARG A 250 9.87 7.95 12.57
CA ARG A 250 9.96 8.35 11.18
C ARG A 250 9.02 9.51 10.87
N SER A 251 7.73 9.31 11.15
CA SER A 251 6.68 10.30 11.02
C SER A 251 5.71 10.18 12.20
N LEU A 252 4.96 11.25 12.45
CA LEU A 252 3.90 11.27 13.44
C LEU A 252 2.66 11.93 12.84
N ARG A 253 1.56 11.17 12.72
CA ARG A 253 0.25 11.68 12.38
C ARG A 253 -0.67 11.63 13.59
N SER A 254 -1.04 12.80 14.10
CA SER A 254 -2.10 12.95 15.11
C SER A 254 -3.38 13.36 14.41
N GLU A 255 -4.42 12.53 14.46
CA GLU A 255 -5.70 12.78 13.80
C GLU A 255 -6.56 13.76 14.62
N THR A 256 -7.51 14.45 13.99
CA THR A 256 -8.37 15.44 14.66
C THR A 256 -9.09 14.83 15.86
N GLY A 257 -8.91 15.43 17.05
CA GLY A 257 -9.46 14.91 18.31
C GLY A 257 -8.55 13.91 19.04
N SER A 258 -7.30 13.76 18.59
CA SER A 258 -6.23 13.03 19.27
C SER A 258 -5.18 13.95 19.91
N SER A 259 -4.33 13.39 20.77
CA SER A 259 -3.20 14.12 21.33
C SER A 259 -1.98 13.23 21.57
N VAL A 260 -0.81 13.88 21.62
CA VAL A 260 0.46 13.32 22.09
C VAL A 260 1.04 14.30 23.08
N MET A 261 1.36 13.85 24.28
CA MET A 261 1.97 14.69 25.31
C MET A 261 3.45 14.34 25.45
N VAL A 262 4.32 15.36 25.47
CA VAL A 262 5.75 15.22 25.73
C VAL A 262 6.04 15.82 27.10
N GLN A 263 6.61 15.04 28.02
CA GLN A 263 6.95 15.55 29.36
C GLN A 263 8.08 16.58 29.32
N PRO A 264 8.17 17.49 30.32
CA PRO A 264 9.28 18.44 30.41
C PRO A 264 10.64 17.74 30.37
N GLY A 265 11.56 18.27 29.56
CA GLY A 265 12.90 17.70 29.38
C GLY A 265 12.98 16.49 28.43
N VAL A 266 11.86 16.04 27.87
CA VAL A 266 11.82 14.95 26.89
C VAL A 266 11.78 15.49 25.47
N THR A 267 12.51 14.83 24.56
CA THR A 267 12.52 15.15 23.12
C THR A 267 11.85 14.03 22.33
N LEU A 268 10.84 14.41 21.54
CA LEU A 268 10.36 13.60 20.43
C LEU A 268 11.01 14.08 19.13
N THR A 269 11.88 13.26 18.57
CA THR A 269 12.48 13.51 17.26
C THR A 269 11.61 12.87 16.18
N VAL A 270 11.12 13.66 15.24
CA VAL A 270 10.47 13.17 14.02
C VAL A 270 11.46 13.40 12.89
N VAL A 271 12.03 12.34 12.34
CA VAL A 271 13.11 12.49 11.35
C VAL A 271 12.59 12.97 9.99
N GLY A 272 11.31 12.73 9.69
CA GLY A 272 10.71 13.08 8.40
C GLY A 272 11.33 12.27 7.26
N ASN A 273 10.65 12.27 6.12
CA ASN A 273 11.25 11.93 4.83
C ASN A 273 10.94 13.06 3.87
#